data_AF-A0A9Q0UKD4-F1
#
_entry.id   AF-A0A9Q0UKD4-F1
#
_cell.length_a   1.000
_cell.length_b   1.000
_cell.length_c   1.000
_cell.angle_alpha   90.00
_cell.angle_beta   90.00
_cell.angle_gamma   90.00
#
_symmetry.space_group_name_H-M   'P 1'
#
loop_
_entity.id
_entity.type
_entity.pdbx_description
1 polymer ?
#
loop_
_entity_poly.entity_id
_entity_poly.type
_entity_poly.pdbx_seq_one_letter_code
_entity_poly.pdbx_strand_id
1 'polypeptide(L)'
;MNLQGDLVPMDEQLKNHRTIVSRITRMLGSKDSALKYLNKCIYTVDMGNDDYIMNYFMPQFYSTSRQYNVEQFAAALIQQYSEQLKGQHIHFMCCY
;
A
#
# COMPACT_ATOMS: atom_id res chain seq x y z
N MET A 1 3.39 7.69 27.32
CA MET A 1 2.87 6.63 26.43
C MET A 1 2.43 7.32 25.16
N ASN A 2 3.12 7.09 24.04
CA ASN A 2 2.67 7.59 22.74
C ASN A 2 1.38 6.85 22.37
N LEU A 3 0.31 7.60 22.12
CA LEU A 3 -0.98 7.08 21.68
C LEU A 3 -1.01 6.80 20.17
N GLN A 4 0.02 7.19 19.41
CA GLN A 4 0.20 6.76 18.03
C GLN A 4 0.83 5.37 18.02
N GLY A 5 0.10 4.38 17.49
CA GLY A 5 0.70 3.13 17.04
C GLY A 5 1.72 3.38 15.92
N ASP A 6 2.52 2.36 15.61
CA ASP A 6 3.51 2.46 14.53
C ASP A 6 2.81 2.70 13.18
N LEU A 7 3.27 3.73 12.48
CA LEU A 7 2.83 4.03 11.11
C LEU A 7 3.73 3.30 10.13
N VAL A 8 3.14 2.36 9.36
CA VAL A 8 3.84 1.65 8.28
C VAL A 8 3.26 2.12 6.95
N PRO A 9 3.94 3.04 6.24
CA PRO A 9 3.47 3.55 4.94
C PRO A 9 3.29 2.41 3.94
N MET A 10 2.41 2.62 2.95
CA MET A 10 2.09 1.61 1.95
C MET A 10 3.35 1.04 1.29
N ASP A 11 4.33 1.87 0.90
CA ASP A 11 5.58 1.40 0.29
C ASP A 11 6.36 0.38 1.16
N GLU A 12 6.36 0.56 2.48
CA GLU A 12 7.00 -0.39 3.40
C GLU A 12 6.15 -1.65 3.56
N GLN A 13 4.81 -1.53 3.59
CA GLN A 13 3.92 -2.71 3.53
C GLN A 13 4.15 -3.51 2.25
N LEU A 14 4.35 -2.84 1.10
CA LEU A 14 4.60 -3.47 -0.19
C LEU A 14 5.96 -4.20 -0.22
N LYS A 15 6.99 -3.61 0.40
CA LYS A 15 8.31 -4.23 0.53
C LYS A 15 8.29 -5.43 1.48
N ASN A 16 7.57 -5.32 2.58
CA ASN A 16 7.36 -6.43 3.51
C ASN A 16 6.62 -7.58 2.83
N HIS A 17 5.58 -7.28 2.05
CA HIS A 17 4.85 -8.28 1.27
C HIS A 17 5.76 -9.02 0.28
N ARG A 18 6.58 -8.30 -0.50
CA ARG A 18 7.57 -8.90 -1.42
C ARG A 18 8.57 -9.82 -0.70
N THR A 19 8.97 -9.46 0.51
CA THR A 19 9.85 -10.29 1.35
C THR A 19 9.17 -11.60 1.75
N ILE A 20 7.90 -11.55 2.16
CA ILE A 20 7.12 -12.73 2.52
C ILE A 20 6.88 -13.64 1.31
N VAL A 21 6.50 -13.10 0.16
CA VAL A 21 6.35 -13.86 -1.10
C VAL A 21 7.65 -14.57 -1.47
N SER A 22 8.79 -13.90 -1.33
CA SER A 22 10.11 -14.49 -1.59
C SER A 22 10.43 -15.65 -0.64
N ARG A 23 10.08 -15.51 0.65
CA ARG A 23 10.24 -16.58 1.64
C ARG A 23 9.35 -17.79 1.33
N ILE A 24 8.08 -17.55 0.98
CA ILE A 24 7.13 -18.60 0.58
C ILE A 24 7.65 -19.34 -0.67
N THR A 25 8.15 -18.60 -1.65
CA THR A 25 8.74 -19.18 -2.86
C THR A 25 9.90 -20.11 -2.54
N ARG A 26 10.79 -19.71 -1.62
CA ARG A 26 11.90 -20.57 -1.16
C ARG A 26 11.40 -21.81 -0.43
N MET A 27 10.35 -21.69 0.39
CA MET A 27 9.78 -22.82 1.14
C MET A 27 9.09 -23.84 0.23
N LEU A 28 8.42 -23.38 -0.82
CA LEU A 28 7.69 -24.23 -1.76
C LEU A 28 8.54 -24.73 -2.94
N GLY A 29 9.80 -24.28 -3.04
CA GLY A 29 10.79 -24.80 -3.98
C GLY A 29 10.62 -24.34 -5.43
N SER A 30 9.52 -23.68 -5.80
CA SER A 30 9.33 -23.11 -7.13
C SER A 30 8.42 -21.88 -7.12
N LYS A 31 8.57 -21.02 -8.14
CA LYS A 31 7.68 -19.87 -8.35
C LYS A 31 6.23 -20.32 -8.65
N ASP A 32 6.06 -21.39 -9.42
CA ASP A 32 4.73 -21.88 -9.82
C ASP A 32 3.94 -22.42 -8.62
N SER A 33 4.60 -23.18 -7.73
CA SER A 33 3.98 -23.66 -6.50
C SER A 33 3.59 -22.51 -5.57
N ALA A 34 4.44 -21.48 -5.47
CA ALA A 34 4.15 -20.29 -4.70
C ALA A 34 3.00 -19.47 -5.27
N LEU A 35 2.96 -19.28 -6.59
CA LEU A 35 1.86 -18.60 -7.27
C LEU A 35 0.54 -19.33 -7.05
N LYS A 36 0.52 -20.66 -7.23
CA LYS A 36 -0.67 -21.49 -6.97
C LYS A 36 -1.14 -21.40 -5.52
N TYR A 37 -0.22 -21.26 -4.57
CA TYR A 37 -0.56 -21.09 -3.15
C TYR A 37 -1.11 -19.69 -2.86
N LEU A 38 -0.43 -18.64 -3.32
CA LEU A 38 -0.79 -17.24 -3.09
C LEU A 38 -2.06 -16.81 -3.81
N ASN A 39 -2.41 -17.44 -4.94
CA ASN A 39 -3.66 -17.18 -5.66
C ASN A 39 -4.92 -17.58 -4.87
N LYS A 40 -4.77 -18.22 -3.70
CA LYS A 40 -5.88 -18.47 -2.78
C LYS A 40 -6.17 -17.29 -1.85
N CYS A 41 -5.26 -16.33 -1.77
CA CYS A 41 -5.40 -15.15 -0.92
C CYS A 41 -6.30 -14.11 -1.60
N ILE A 42 -7.13 -13.45 -0.81
CA ILE A 42 -7.85 -12.23 -1.21
C ILE A 42 -7.07 -11.05 -0.64
N TYR A 43 -6.81 -10.06 -1.48
CA TYR A 43 -6.15 -8.82 -1.09
C TYR A 43 -7.17 -7.71 -0.99
N THR A 44 -7.31 -7.13 0.19
CA THR A 44 -8.11 -5.92 0.44
C THR A 44 -7.17 -4.79 0.80
N VAL A 45 -7.39 -3.61 0.22
CA VAL A 45 -6.60 -2.41 0.49
C VAL A 45 -7.57 -1.30 0.87
N ASP A 46 -7.30 -0.65 2.00
CA ASP A 46 -7.96 0.56 2.46
C ASP A 46 -6.92 1.68 2.55
N MET A 47 -7.24 2.85 2.03
CA MET A 47 -6.27 3.93 1.80
C MET A 47 -6.95 5.30 1.68
N GLY A 48 -6.18 6.37 1.93
CA GLY A 48 -6.59 7.75 1.68
C GLY A 48 -7.04 8.52 2.91
N ASN A 49 -7.78 7.94 3.85
CA ASN A 49 -8.28 8.67 5.02
C ASN A 49 -7.13 9.25 5.87
N ASP A 50 -6.17 8.40 6.23
CA ASP A 50 -5.02 8.81 7.03
C ASP A 50 -4.11 9.81 6.30
N ASP A 51 -4.05 9.79 4.97
CA ASP A 51 -3.29 10.79 4.21
C ASP A 51 -3.92 12.19 4.31
N TYR A 52 -5.24 12.28 4.44
CA TYR A 52 -5.88 13.57 4.71
C TYR A 52 -5.69 13.99 6.17
N ILE A 53 -5.99 13.12 7.13
CA ILE A 53 -5.96 13.47 8.55
C ILE A 53 -4.53 13.69 9.05
N MET A 54 -3.58 12.83 8.67
CA MET A 54 -2.22 12.85 9.19
C MET A 54 -1.28 13.71 8.34
N ASN A 55 -1.50 13.82 7.02
CA ASN A 55 -0.61 14.59 6.15
C ASN A 55 -1.24 15.91 5.71
N TYR A 56 -2.43 15.92 5.09
CA TYR A 56 -2.99 17.15 4.48
C TYR A 56 -3.46 18.20 5.51
N PHE A 57 -4.28 17.79 6.46
CA PHE A 57 -4.88 18.66 7.47
C PHE A 57 -3.99 18.89 8.71
N MET A 58 -2.68 18.58 8.60
CA MET A 58 -1.68 18.78 9.66
C MET A 58 -0.61 19.81 9.24
N PRO A 59 -1.00 21.08 8.99
CA PRO A 59 -0.10 22.12 8.45
C PRO A 59 1.03 22.54 9.39
N GLN A 60 1.01 22.10 10.65
CA GLN A 60 2.08 22.28 11.63
C GLN A 60 3.23 21.28 11.46
N PHE A 61 2.98 20.14 10.82
CA PHE A 61 3.98 19.09 10.57
C PHE A 61 4.31 18.93 9.08
N TYR A 62 3.35 19.18 8.19
CA TYR A 62 3.49 18.96 6.75
C TYR A 62 3.07 20.20 5.94
N SER A 63 3.71 20.41 4.79
CA SER A 63 3.42 21.52 3.88
C SER A 63 2.42 21.17 2.78
N THR A 64 1.86 19.96 2.79
CA THR A 64 0.93 19.40 1.80
C THR A 64 -0.25 20.33 1.50
N SER A 65 -0.96 20.83 2.52
CA SER A 65 -2.06 21.79 2.34
C SER A 65 -1.64 23.20 1.91
N ARG A 66 -0.34 23.51 1.96
CA ARG A 66 0.21 24.77 1.39
C ARG A 66 0.67 24.59 -0.06
N GLN A 67 0.94 23.36 -0.48
CA GLN A 67 1.44 23.01 -1.80
C GLN A 67 0.31 22.60 -2.76
N TYR A 68 -0.73 21.97 -2.22
CA TYR A 68 -1.85 21.42 -2.98
C TYR A 68 -3.17 21.93 -2.41
N ASN A 69 -4.11 22.28 -3.29
CA ASN A 69 -5.51 22.25 -2.89
C ASN A 69 -6.00 20.79 -2.75
N VAL A 70 -7.22 20.61 -2.24
CA VAL A 70 -7.76 19.27 -1.92
C VAL A 70 -7.82 18.39 -3.18
N GLU A 71 -8.25 18.96 -4.31
CA GLU A 71 -8.38 18.24 -5.58
C GLU A 71 -7.02 17.82 -6.15
N GLN A 72 -6.01 18.68 -6.06
CA GLN A 72 -4.65 18.36 -6.49
C GLN A 72 -4.02 17.28 -5.60
N PHE A 73 -4.27 17.33 -4.30
CA PHE A 73 -3.79 16.30 -3.39
C PHE A 73 -4.47 14.95 -3.65
N ALA A 74 -5.79 14.95 -3.90
CA ALA A 74 -6.51 13.75 -4.33
C ALA A 74 -5.90 13.15 -5.61
N ALA A 75 -5.62 13.99 -6.61
CA ALA A 75 -5.00 13.54 -7.87
C ALA A 75 -3.61 12.93 -7.64
N ALA A 76 -2.80 13.55 -6.78
CA ALA A 76 -1.48 13.04 -6.42
C ALA A 76 -1.57 11.67 -5.72
N LEU A 77 -2.48 11.50 -4.76
CA LEU A 77 -2.71 10.22 -4.08
C LEU A 77 -3.21 9.14 -5.05
N ILE A 78 -4.15 9.47 -5.94
CA ILE A 78 -4.65 8.53 -6.96
C ILE A 78 -3.51 8.05 -7.87
N GLN A 79 -2.63 8.97 -8.30
CA GLN A 79 -1.46 8.60 -9.09
C GLN A 79 -0.54 7.66 -8.30
N GLN A 80 -0.20 8.02 -7.06
CA GLN A 80 0.67 7.23 -6.19
C GLN A 80 0.10 5.82 -5.96
N TYR A 81 -1.18 5.71 -5.58
CA TYR A 81 -1.85 4.42 -5.36
C TYR A 81 -1.89 3.59 -6.63
N SER A 82 -2.16 4.22 -7.78
CA SER A 82 -2.17 3.52 -9.06
C SER A 82 -0.82 2.89 -9.38
N GLU A 83 0.28 3.61 -9.12
CA GLU A 83 1.63 3.10 -9.32
C GLU A 83 1.97 1.97 -8.33
N GLN A 84 1.63 2.15 -7.05
CA GLN A 84 1.83 1.17 -5.99
C GLN A 84 1.06 -0.14 -6.24
N LEU A 85 -0.19 -0.06 -6.69
CA LEU A 85 -1.04 -1.21 -6.99
C LEU A 85 -0.61 -1.92 -8.28
N LYS A 86 -0.16 -1.19 -9.31
CA LYS A 86 0.39 -1.79 -10.55
C LYS A 86 1.75 -2.45 -10.31
N GLY A 87 2.59 -1.83 -9.50
CA GLY A 87 3.94 -2.30 -9.18
C GLY A 87 3.95 -3.59 -8.37
N GLN A 88 2.82 -3.91 -7.73
CA GLN A 88 2.61 -5.26 -7.24
C GLN A 88 1.92 -6.11 -8.29
N HIS A 89 2.49 -7.28 -8.57
CA HIS A 89 1.72 -8.41 -9.08
C HIS A 89 0.78 -8.94 -7.99
N ILE A 90 -0.01 -8.07 -7.34
CA ILE A 90 -1.25 -8.51 -6.71
C ILE A 90 -2.06 -8.98 -7.90
N HIS A 91 -2.24 -10.29 -8.01
CA HIS A 91 -3.20 -10.84 -8.94
C HIS A 91 -4.55 -10.27 -8.48
N PHE A 92 -4.96 -9.16 -9.11
CA PHE A 92 -6.32 -8.67 -9.07
C PHE A 92 -7.16 -9.75 -9.78
N MET A 93 -7.44 -10.83 -9.05
CA MET A 93 -8.66 -11.57 -9.28
C MET A 93 -9.73 -10.58 -8.87
N CYS A 94 -10.25 -9.84 -9.86
CA CYS A 94 -11.61 -9.35 -9.80
C CYS A 94 -12.43 -10.49 -9.19
N CYS A 95 -12.97 -10.25 -8.00
CA CYS A 95 -14.12 -11.01 -7.55
C CYS A 95 -15.15 -11.01 -8.69
N TYR A 96 -15.74 -12.18 -8.91
CA TYR A 96 -16.77 -12.49 -9.91
C TYR A 96 -17.78 -11.35 -10.16
#